data_AF-A0A956GAS1-F1
#
_entry.id   AF-A0A956GAS1-F1
#
_cell.length_a   1.000
_cell.length_b   1.000
_cell.length_c   1.000
_cell.angle_alpha   90.00
_cell.angle_beta   90.00
_cell.angle_gamma   90.00
#
_symmetry.space_group_name_H-M   'P 1'
#
loop_
_entity.id
_entity.type
_entity.pdbx_description
1 polymer ?
#
loop_
_entity_poly.entity_id
_entity_poly.type
_entity_poly.pdbx_seq_one_letter_code
_entity_poly.pdbx_strand_id
1 'polypeptide(L)'
;MSLALKGRVTQIRRFSLGVLAALSLLVAGSASRLALAAPTLQQIRARLRRAPRQPGGHITPGHYALIRGKLTAPDKADARKNIRLAPGVHEGQFREPTFRGKHPMFRRLVRQGWFVEKQGERAKLQKLANALEQNKRFDRNTPLRDVEFVSFDLEATGQAAGRWDNKRRGFFSGWGEITQFGYTVHKNGKIVDRGTINIKPDARIRRVVTDLNGNLNALSLRDAPRFEKVAEKILKVLSGRVLVGQSAQKNDWGWLRSNFARLGVDLPKQSGMILDTFLMSHNHFKKGAGVETMAQTWNIPLVGAHDAQVDAKATAAAFFKMLALGGAKTLGDAFKLQAVGMKKMHNLTANARERAKVFKAAAHGHVLSYLAQQGIAQGAQGVGISPRGQSEDGRSTRVRVSVAGERHYVLVNNKTGQVTPEGDAPALQRALGNLLGR
;
A
#
# COMPACT_ATOMS: atom_id res chain seq x y z
N MET A 1 51.00 -33.99 -67.29
CA MET A 1 50.90 -33.72 -65.84
C MET A 1 49.51 -33.15 -65.59
N SER A 2 48.70 -33.49 -64.59
CA SER A 2 48.57 -34.61 -63.65
C SER A 2 47.31 -34.25 -62.84
N LEU A 3 46.37 -35.19 -62.66
CA LEU A 3 45.22 -35.19 -61.72
C LEU A 3 44.42 -33.89 -61.43
N ALA A 4 43.09 -33.98 -61.64
CA ALA A 4 42.09 -34.02 -60.55
C ALA A 4 40.68 -34.37 -61.08
N LEU A 5 39.86 -35.09 -60.30
CA LEU A 5 38.64 -35.75 -60.78
C LEU A 5 37.35 -34.91 -60.72
N LYS A 6 36.39 -35.26 -61.59
CA LYS A 6 34.95 -34.96 -61.47
C LYS A 6 34.27 -35.93 -60.48
N GLY A 7 33.28 -35.48 -59.68
CA GLY A 7 32.24 -36.42 -59.18
C GLY A 7 31.44 -36.10 -57.89
N ARG A 8 30.32 -35.36 -58.03
CA ARG A 8 29.05 -35.45 -57.25
C ARG A 8 28.99 -35.20 -55.71
N VAL A 9 27.75 -34.90 -55.28
CA VAL A 9 27.12 -35.01 -53.93
C VAL A 9 27.11 -33.77 -53.00
N THR A 10 25.98 -33.04 -53.08
CA THR A 10 25.05 -32.55 -52.03
C THR A 10 25.49 -31.98 -50.65
N GLN A 11 24.75 -30.92 -50.26
CA GLN A 11 24.37 -30.41 -48.91
C GLN A 11 25.07 -29.17 -48.30
N ILE A 12 24.28 -28.07 -48.22
CA ILE A 12 23.90 -27.34 -46.98
C ILE A 12 25.06 -26.91 -46.06
N ARG A 13 25.36 -25.61 -45.82
CA ARG A 13 24.56 -24.67 -44.98
C ARG A 13 25.22 -23.28 -44.83
N ARG A 14 24.40 -22.31 -44.38
CA ARG A 14 24.70 -21.08 -43.57
C ARG A 14 25.11 -19.75 -44.24
N PHE A 15 24.23 -18.77 -43.98
CA PHE A 15 24.48 -17.40 -43.50
C PHE A 15 25.30 -16.38 -44.32
N SER A 16 24.64 -15.26 -44.59
CA SER A 16 25.17 -13.92 -44.81
C SER A 16 24.19 -13.00 -44.03
N LEU A 17 24.55 -12.20 -43.02
CA LEU A 17 25.31 -10.93 -43.12
C LEU A 17 25.07 -10.26 -44.49
N GLY A 18 24.38 -9.13 -44.61
CA GLY A 18 24.49 -7.93 -43.76
C GLY A 18 25.68 -7.11 -44.25
N VAL A 19 25.55 -5.77 -44.36
CA VAL A 19 26.42 -4.86 -45.15
C VAL A 19 26.04 -4.92 -46.65
N LEU A 20 25.82 -3.86 -47.46
CA LEU A 20 25.82 -2.38 -47.37
C LEU A 20 24.56 -1.93 -48.19
N ALA A 21 23.64 -1.07 -47.75
CA ALA A 21 23.71 0.40 -47.77
C ALA A 21 24.30 1.05 -49.06
N ALA A 22 23.63 2.11 -49.53
CA ALA A 22 23.99 2.96 -50.68
C ALA A 22 23.83 2.39 -52.11
N LEU A 23 22.62 2.54 -52.67
CA LEU A 23 22.46 3.16 -53.99
C LEU A 23 21.10 3.88 -54.03
N SER A 24 21.15 5.20 -54.17
CA SER A 24 19.98 6.09 -54.12
C SER A 24 19.51 6.46 -55.54
N LEU A 25 18.20 6.65 -55.70
CA LEU A 25 17.49 7.05 -56.94
C LEU A 25 17.57 5.99 -58.07
N LEU A 26 16.50 5.63 -58.79
CA LEU A 26 15.61 6.51 -59.54
C LEU A 26 14.17 5.93 -59.71
N VAL A 27 13.20 6.85 -59.82
CA VAL A 27 12.00 6.82 -60.70
C VAL A 27 10.85 5.81 -60.46
N ALA A 28 9.70 6.40 -60.15
CA ALA A 28 8.29 6.09 -60.48
C ALA A 28 7.85 4.68 -60.92
N GLY A 29 6.79 4.16 -60.28
CA GLY A 29 6.09 2.94 -60.69
C GLY A 29 4.85 2.61 -59.85
N SER A 30 3.75 3.27 -60.18
CA SER A 30 2.32 3.03 -59.88
C SER A 30 1.87 1.83 -59.00
N ALA A 31 0.88 2.13 -58.15
CA ALA A 31 0.19 1.21 -57.25
C ALA A 31 -0.41 -0.06 -57.88
N SER A 32 -0.37 -1.18 -57.13
CA SER A 32 -1.50 -2.14 -56.97
C SER A 32 -1.18 -3.27 -55.98
N ARG A 33 -1.86 -3.32 -54.83
CA ARG A 33 -2.11 -4.57 -54.07
C ARG A 33 -3.49 -4.54 -53.41
N LEU A 34 -4.25 -5.61 -53.65
CA LEU A 34 -5.67 -5.76 -53.30
C LEU A 34 -5.99 -5.52 -51.82
N ALA A 35 -7.06 -4.78 -51.57
CA ALA A 35 -7.69 -4.69 -50.25
C ALA A 35 -8.77 -5.77 -50.13
N LEU A 36 -8.61 -6.69 -49.17
CA LEU A 36 -9.70 -7.56 -48.73
C LEU A 36 -10.80 -6.70 -48.09
N ALA A 37 -12.02 -6.75 -48.65
CA ALA A 37 -13.14 -5.94 -48.18
C ALA A 37 -13.49 -6.26 -46.71
N ALA A 38 -13.61 -5.21 -45.89
CA ALA A 38 -13.98 -5.36 -44.48
C ALA A 38 -15.46 -5.80 -44.34
N PRO A 39 -15.77 -6.74 -43.43
CA PRO A 39 -17.14 -7.23 -43.25
C PRO A 39 -18.08 -6.12 -42.76
N THR A 40 -19.32 -6.14 -43.23
CA THR A 40 -20.30 -5.10 -42.92
C THR A 40 -20.84 -5.21 -41.49
N LEU A 41 -21.33 -4.08 -40.96
CA LEU A 41 -21.91 -3.99 -39.61
C LEU A 41 -23.04 -5.01 -39.35
N GLN A 42 -23.77 -5.39 -40.40
CA GLN A 42 -24.86 -6.38 -40.34
C GLN A 42 -24.31 -7.83 -40.18
N GLN A 43 -23.23 -8.18 -40.90
CA GLN A 43 -22.54 -9.47 -40.77
C GLN A 43 -21.90 -9.63 -39.38
N ILE A 44 -21.34 -8.56 -38.83
CA ILE A 44 -20.76 -8.54 -37.47
C ILE A 44 -21.86 -8.72 -36.40
N ARG A 45 -23.00 -8.01 -36.54
CA ARG A 45 -24.17 -8.15 -35.65
C ARG A 45 -24.74 -9.58 -35.65
N ALA A 46 -24.78 -10.25 -36.81
CA ALA A 46 -25.26 -11.63 -36.90
C ALA A 46 -24.37 -12.63 -36.14
N ARG A 47 -23.04 -12.46 -36.17
CA ARG A 47 -22.09 -13.27 -35.38
C ARG A 47 -22.21 -13.01 -33.88
N LEU A 48 -22.34 -11.74 -33.45
CA LEU A 48 -22.43 -11.39 -32.03
C LEU A 48 -23.75 -11.82 -31.38
N ARG A 49 -24.85 -11.96 -32.14
CA ARG A 49 -26.13 -12.51 -31.64
C ARG A 49 -26.07 -14.00 -31.28
N ARG A 50 -25.11 -14.76 -31.81
CA ARG A 50 -24.95 -16.21 -31.56
C ARG A 50 -23.99 -16.54 -30.40
N ALA A 51 -23.39 -15.54 -29.75
CA ALA A 51 -22.46 -15.76 -28.64
C ALA A 51 -23.20 -15.85 -27.28
N PRO A 52 -22.90 -16.85 -26.43
CA PRO A 52 -23.60 -17.04 -25.16
C PRO A 52 -23.34 -15.89 -24.18
N ARG A 53 -24.40 -15.43 -23.51
CA ARG A 53 -24.35 -14.36 -22.50
C ARG A 53 -24.20 -14.94 -21.10
N GLN A 54 -23.09 -14.63 -20.42
CA GLN A 54 -22.91 -14.84 -18.98
C GLN A 54 -23.22 -13.52 -18.23
N PRO A 55 -23.97 -13.55 -17.11
CA PRO A 55 -24.34 -12.35 -16.34
C PRO A 55 -23.27 -11.96 -15.29
N GLY A 56 -23.22 -10.67 -14.89
CA GLY A 56 -22.50 -10.24 -13.66
C GLY A 56 -21.30 -9.27 -13.80
N GLY A 57 -21.25 -8.39 -14.82
CA GLY A 57 -20.12 -7.44 -14.99
C GLY A 57 -20.42 -5.99 -14.60
N HIS A 58 -19.67 -5.42 -13.63
CA HIS A 58 -19.69 -3.98 -13.29
C HIS A 58 -18.26 -3.39 -13.20
N ILE A 59 -18.13 -2.12 -13.61
CA ILE A 59 -16.87 -1.43 -13.97
C ILE A 59 -16.42 -0.44 -12.86
N THR A 60 -15.16 0.00 -12.87
CA THR A 60 -14.62 1.13 -12.07
C THR A 60 -14.06 2.26 -12.97
N PRO A 61 -14.07 3.53 -12.53
CA PRO A 61 -13.59 4.66 -13.34
C PRO A 61 -12.07 4.71 -13.50
N GLY A 62 -11.62 5.12 -14.68
CA GLY A 62 -10.20 5.21 -15.08
C GLY A 62 -10.07 5.31 -16.60
N HIS A 63 -10.65 6.38 -17.17
CA HIS A 63 -11.10 6.40 -18.57
C HIS A 63 -9.99 6.34 -19.64
N TYR A 64 -10.20 5.46 -20.62
CA TYR A 64 -9.77 5.59 -22.02
C TYR A 64 -11.03 5.82 -22.90
N ALA A 65 -10.91 6.39 -24.11
CA ALA A 65 -12.04 6.75 -24.98
C ALA A 65 -11.93 6.18 -26.42
N LEU A 66 -13.06 5.93 -27.12
CA LEU A 66 -13.14 5.26 -28.43
C LEU A 66 -14.53 5.42 -29.16
N ILE A 67 -14.61 5.65 -30.51
CA ILE A 67 -15.41 4.91 -31.55
C ILE A 67 -14.34 4.42 -32.57
N ARG A 68 -14.81 3.75 -33.61
CA ARG A 68 -14.41 4.01 -35.00
C ARG A 68 -15.63 4.53 -35.80
N GLY A 69 -15.66 5.77 -36.30
CA GLY A 69 -16.79 6.30 -37.11
C GLY A 69 -16.84 7.83 -37.29
N LYS A 70 -17.60 8.36 -38.28
CA LYS A 70 -17.77 9.81 -38.50
C LYS A 70 -18.91 10.40 -37.65
N LEU A 71 -18.66 11.55 -37.02
CA LEU A 71 -19.61 12.33 -36.19
C LEU A 71 -20.55 13.22 -37.02
N THR A 72 -21.71 13.60 -36.45
CA THR A 72 -22.62 14.65 -37.00
C THR A 72 -22.05 16.07 -36.79
N ALA A 73 -22.74 17.13 -37.21
CA ALA A 73 -22.26 18.51 -37.06
C ALA A 73 -22.46 19.10 -35.64
N PRO A 74 -23.65 18.99 -35.01
CA PRO A 74 -23.87 19.46 -33.63
C PRO A 74 -22.99 18.70 -32.63
N ASP A 75 -22.88 17.37 -32.75
CA ASP A 75 -22.10 16.54 -31.83
C ASP A 75 -20.59 16.88 -31.89
N LYS A 76 -20.08 17.29 -33.07
CA LYS A 76 -18.70 17.81 -33.19
C LYS A 76 -18.51 19.10 -32.39
N ALA A 77 -19.51 19.97 -32.31
CA ALA A 77 -19.40 21.24 -31.61
C ALA A 77 -19.36 21.06 -30.09
N ASP A 78 -20.23 20.21 -29.54
CA ASP A 78 -20.24 19.94 -28.09
C ASP A 78 -19.03 19.10 -27.65
N ALA A 79 -18.67 18.07 -28.43
CA ALA A 79 -17.41 17.34 -28.20
C ALA A 79 -16.20 18.28 -28.17
N ARG A 80 -16.05 19.18 -29.17
CA ARG A 80 -14.94 20.16 -29.22
C ARG A 80 -14.87 21.07 -27.99
N LYS A 81 -15.99 21.37 -27.33
CA LYS A 81 -16.04 22.18 -26.10
C LYS A 81 -15.59 21.39 -24.86
N ASN A 82 -16.06 20.16 -24.71
CA ASN A 82 -16.02 19.44 -23.43
C ASN A 82 -15.06 18.24 -23.39
N ILE A 83 -14.68 17.66 -24.54
CA ILE A 83 -13.79 16.51 -24.63
C ILE A 83 -12.88 16.63 -25.86
N ARG A 84 -11.55 16.71 -25.69
CA ARG A 84 -10.61 16.61 -26.84
C ARG A 84 -10.57 15.18 -27.40
N LEU A 85 -11.60 14.84 -28.17
CA LEU A 85 -11.68 13.67 -29.02
C LEU A 85 -10.93 13.93 -30.32
N ALA A 86 -10.07 12.99 -30.72
CA ALA A 86 -9.64 12.91 -32.11
C ALA A 86 -10.88 12.69 -33.01
N PRO A 87 -10.91 13.18 -34.26
CA PRO A 87 -12.11 13.09 -35.10
C PRO A 87 -12.59 11.65 -35.32
N GLY A 88 -13.64 11.27 -34.57
CA GLY A 88 -14.30 9.96 -34.63
C GLY A 88 -14.20 9.10 -33.37
N VAL A 89 -14.75 9.57 -32.22
CA VAL A 89 -14.87 8.80 -30.95
C VAL A 89 -16.26 8.88 -30.24
N HIS A 90 -16.87 7.73 -29.83
CA HIS A 90 -18.16 7.38 -29.11
C HIS A 90 -18.53 5.87 -29.39
N GLU A 91 -19.75 5.35 -29.29
CA GLU A 91 -20.12 4.55 -28.11
C GLU A 91 -20.53 3.09 -28.40
N GLY A 92 -20.28 2.19 -27.44
CA GLY A 92 -20.81 0.81 -27.43
C GLY A 92 -19.76 -0.32 -27.45
N GLN A 93 -19.66 -1.04 -26.32
CA GLN A 93 -18.89 -2.28 -26.11
C GLN A 93 -17.37 -2.23 -26.36
N PHE A 94 -16.61 -1.83 -25.33
CA PHE A 94 -15.25 -2.34 -25.12
C PHE A 94 -15.21 -3.29 -23.92
N ARG A 95 -15.01 -4.58 -24.20
CA ARG A 95 -14.55 -5.57 -23.22
C ARG A 95 -13.03 -5.66 -23.33
N GLU A 96 -12.32 -5.17 -22.33
CA GLU A 96 -10.84 -5.23 -22.28
C GLU A 96 -10.31 -6.67 -22.10
N PRO A 97 -9.40 -7.14 -22.97
CA PRO A 97 -8.45 -8.18 -22.59
C PRO A 97 -7.38 -7.60 -21.65
N THR A 98 -7.01 -8.36 -20.62
CA THR A 98 -6.01 -7.92 -19.63
C THR A 98 -4.61 -7.85 -20.25
N PHE A 99 -4.06 -6.65 -20.47
CA PHE A 99 -2.64 -6.51 -20.81
C PHE A 99 -1.98 -5.39 -20.00
N ARG A 100 -1.16 -5.78 -19.01
CA ARG A 100 -0.19 -4.88 -18.37
C ARG A 100 0.79 -4.34 -19.43
N GLY A 101 1.24 -3.09 -19.26
CA GLY A 101 2.10 -2.35 -20.20
C GLY A 101 3.50 -2.91 -20.53
N LYS A 102 3.77 -4.17 -20.19
CA LYS A 102 4.93 -4.94 -20.67
C LYS A 102 4.63 -5.74 -21.96
N HIS A 103 3.37 -5.97 -22.32
CA HIS A 103 3.04 -6.79 -23.50
C HIS A 103 3.37 -6.07 -24.82
N PRO A 104 4.07 -6.72 -25.80
CA PRO A 104 4.50 -6.06 -27.04
C PRO A 104 3.35 -5.49 -27.87
N MET A 105 2.20 -6.17 -27.91
CA MET A 105 1.02 -5.72 -28.65
C MET A 105 0.45 -4.41 -28.08
N PHE A 106 0.37 -4.27 -26.75
CA PHE A 106 -0.07 -3.03 -26.10
C PHE A 106 0.91 -1.88 -26.39
N ARG A 107 2.22 -2.14 -26.28
CA ARG A 107 3.28 -1.18 -26.65
C ARG A 107 3.29 -0.79 -28.13
N ARG A 108 2.74 -1.64 -29.01
CA ARG A 108 2.56 -1.35 -30.44
C ARG A 108 1.33 -0.46 -30.66
N LEU A 109 0.21 -0.77 -30.02
CA LEU A 109 -1.03 0.00 -30.12
C LEU A 109 -0.89 1.43 -29.55
N VAL A 110 -0.17 1.61 -28.43
CA VAL A 110 0.20 2.94 -27.90
C VAL A 110 1.11 3.69 -28.90
N ARG A 111 2.15 3.05 -29.44
CA ARG A 111 3.03 3.66 -30.47
C ARG A 111 2.31 4.04 -31.77
N GLN A 112 1.20 3.36 -32.07
CA GLN A 112 0.38 3.62 -33.25
C GLN A 112 -0.80 4.58 -32.98
N GLY A 113 -0.85 5.21 -31.80
CA GLY A 113 -1.84 6.24 -31.46
C GLY A 113 -3.24 5.74 -31.08
N TRP A 114 -3.43 4.43 -30.83
CA TRP A 114 -4.75 3.85 -30.54
C TRP A 114 -5.20 4.03 -29.08
N PHE A 115 -4.32 4.51 -28.22
CA PHE A 115 -4.61 4.84 -26.82
C PHE A 115 -3.93 6.15 -26.45
N VAL A 116 -4.68 7.06 -25.83
CA VAL A 116 -4.13 8.26 -25.20
C VAL A 116 -4.11 8.03 -23.69
N GLU A 117 -2.97 7.60 -23.16
CA GLU A 117 -2.65 7.85 -21.75
C GLU A 117 -2.60 9.37 -21.57
N LYS A 118 -3.10 9.88 -20.44
CA LYS A 118 -3.01 11.31 -20.11
C LYS A 118 -1.58 11.63 -19.63
N GLN A 119 -0.60 11.41 -20.52
CA GLN A 119 0.83 11.32 -20.21
C GLN A 119 1.36 12.54 -19.47
N GLY A 120 0.83 13.73 -19.78
CA GLY A 120 1.17 14.97 -19.07
C GLY A 120 0.84 14.93 -17.58
N GLU A 121 -0.33 14.46 -17.16
CA GLU A 121 -0.72 14.46 -15.73
C GLU A 121 0.07 13.43 -14.93
N ARG A 122 0.23 12.20 -15.44
CA ARG A 122 1.02 11.18 -14.74
C ARG A 122 2.50 11.56 -14.66
N ALA A 123 3.10 12.07 -15.75
CA ALA A 123 4.49 12.53 -15.73
C ALA A 123 4.68 13.74 -14.81
N LYS A 124 3.72 14.66 -14.76
CA LYS A 124 3.70 15.79 -13.81
C LYS A 124 3.65 15.32 -12.36
N LEU A 125 2.74 14.39 -12.03
CA LEU A 125 2.66 13.81 -10.68
C LEU A 125 3.92 13.03 -10.31
N GLN A 126 4.51 12.25 -11.23
CA GLN A 126 5.77 11.55 -10.97
C GLN A 126 6.94 12.52 -10.79
N LYS A 127 7.00 13.62 -11.54
CA LYS A 127 8.01 14.68 -11.35
C LYS A 127 7.88 15.31 -9.96
N LEU A 128 6.67 15.60 -9.50
CA LEU A 128 6.39 16.12 -8.16
C LEU A 128 6.71 15.09 -7.06
N ALA A 129 6.39 13.82 -7.26
CA ALA A 129 6.72 12.73 -6.33
C ALA A 129 8.24 12.55 -6.21
N ASN A 130 8.97 12.59 -7.33
CA ASN A 130 10.43 12.54 -7.35
C ASN A 130 11.06 13.74 -6.64
N ALA A 131 10.44 14.93 -6.69
CA ALA A 131 10.92 16.11 -5.97
C ALA A 131 10.91 15.92 -4.45
N LEU A 132 10.09 15.01 -3.90
CA LEU A 132 10.12 14.70 -2.47
C LEU A 132 11.42 14.03 -2.00
N GLU A 133 12.26 13.48 -2.90
CA GLU A 133 13.63 13.05 -2.56
C GLU A 133 14.51 14.23 -2.09
N GLN A 134 14.21 15.47 -2.50
CA GLN A 134 14.91 16.65 -2.00
C GLN A 134 14.68 16.86 -0.50
N ASN A 135 13.55 16.41 0.06
CA ASN A 135 13.26 16.48 1.49
C ASN A 135 14.21 15.63 2.36
N LYS A 136 15.05 14.75 1.77
CA LYS A 136 16.13 14.06 2.50
C LYS A 136 17.39 14.90 2.65
N ARG A 137 17.58 15.87 1.75
CA ARG A 137 18.81 16.62 1.51
C ARG A 137 18.91 17.94 2.30
N PHE A 138 17.95 18.22 3.18
CA PHE A 138 18.09 19.33 4.12
C PHE A 138 19.39 19.18 4.93
N ASP A 139 20.16 20.27 4.99
CA ASP A 139 21.36 20.32 5.81
C ASP A 139 20.96 20.12 7.28
N ARG A 140 21.69 19.21 7.94
CA ARG A 140 21.47 18.87 9.34
C ARG A 140 21.94 19.98 10.28
N ASN A 141 22.78 20.90 9.82
CA ASN A 141 23.19 22.07 10.58
C ASN A 141 22.18 23.23 10.51
N THR A 142 21.17 23.16 9.63
CA THR A 142 20.14 24.21 9.49
C THR A 142 19.49 24.49 10.86
N PRO A 143 19.50 25.75 11.36
CA PRO A 143 18.79 26.12 12.58
C PRO A 143 17.28 25.89 12.44
N LEU A 144 16.62 25.41 13.49
CA LEU A 144 15.19 25.04 13.41
C LEU A 144 14.25 26.19 12.99
N ARG A 145 14.62 27.44 13.27
CA ARG A 145 13.88 28.64 12.83
C ARG A 145 13.85 28.82 11.30
N ASP A 146 14.88 28.32 10.63
CA ASP A 146 15.12 28.45 9.18
C ASP A 146 14.59 27.23 8.40
N VAL A 147 14.07 26.22 9.09
CA VAL A 147 13.43 25.03 8.51
C VAL A 147 11.92 25.23 8.37
N GLU A 148 11.37 24.90 7.19
CA GLU A 148 9.93 24.81 6.97
C GLU A 148 9.47 23.36 7.20
N PHE A 149 8.57 23.18 8.16
CA PHE A 149 7.98 21.89 8.53
C PHE A 149 6.56 21.76 7.99
N VAL A 150 6.14 20.55 7.66
CA VAL A 150 4.73 20.22 7.50
C VAL A 150 4.38 19.01 8.36
N SER A 151 3.52 19.25 9.35
CA SER A 151 2.85 18.18 10.08
C SER A 151 1.65 17.72 9.26
N PHE A 152 1.46 16.42 9.11
CA PHE A 152 0.35 15.84 8.38
C PHE A 152 -0.18 14.57 9.05
N ASP A 153 -1.45 14.31 8.82
CA ASP A 153 -2.19 13.15 9.32
C ASP A 153 -3.27 12.74 8.29
N LEU A 154 -3.70 11.47 8.30
CA LEU A 154 -4.61 10.90 7.32
C LEU A 154 -5.76 10.14 7.95
N GLU A 155 -6.98 10.57 7.63
CA GLU A 155 -8.14 9.70 7.76
C GLU A 155 -8.35 8.86 6.50
N ALA A 156 -8.84 7.64 6.68
CA ALA A 156 -8.99 6.68 5.60
C ALA A 156 -10.14 5.67 5.84
N THR A 157 -10.55 4.93 4.81
CA THR A 157 -11.64 3.93 4.90
C THR A 157 -11.41 2.76 5.88
N GLY A 158 -10.28 2.74 6.60
CA GLY A 158 -9.80 1.68 7.48
C GLY A 158 -9.03 0.60 6.73
N GLN A 159 -8.06 -0.03 7.41
CA GLN A 159 -7.33 -1.18 6.83
C GLN A 159 -8.29 -2.32 6.52
N ALA A 160 -8.08 -2.97 5.38
CA ALA A 160 -8.73 -4.20 4.97
C ALA A 160 -7.73 -5.36 4.99
N ALA A 161 -8.22 -6.61 5.04
CA ALA A 161 -7.37 -7.75 4.67
C ALA A 161 -6.91 -7.56 3.22
N GLY A 162 -5.64 -7.87 2.94
CA GLY A 162 -5.08 -7.78 1.59
C GLY A 162 -5.92 -8.61 0.61
N ARG A 163 -6.47 -7.96 -0.41
CA ARG A 163 -7.49 -8.55 -1.27
C ARG A 163 -7.13 -8.34 -2.74
N TRP A 164 -7.40 -9.36 -3.53
CA TRP A 164 -7.40 -9.25 -4.98
C TRP A 164 -8.64 -8.45 -5.41
N ASP A 165 -8.42 -7.23 -5.91
CA ASP A 165 -9.51 -6.39 -6.42
C ASP A 165 -9.76 -6.74 -7.89
N ASN A 166 -10.84 -7.47 -8.15
CA ASN A 166 -11.25 -7.86 -9.50
C ASN A 166 -11.59 -6.65 -10.40
N LYS A 167 -12.07 -5.55 -9.81
CA LYS A 167 -12.41 -4.33 -10.55
C LYS A 167 -11.15 -3.56 -10.99
N ARG A 168 -10.08 -3.62 -10.18
CA ARG A 168 -8.79 -2.94 -10.44
C ARG A 168 -7.63 -3.87 -10.86
N ARG A 169 -7.91 -5.17 -11.03
CA ARG A 169 -7.02 -6.26 -11.48
C ARG A 169 -5.62 -6.25 -10.83
N GLY A 170 -5.58 -6.17 -9.51
CA GLY A 170 -4.36 -6.17 -8.72
C GLY A 170 -4.53 -6.79 -7.34
N PHE A 171 -3.42 -7.25 -6.75
CA PHE A 171 -3.37 -7.62 -5.34
C PHE A 171 -3.09 -6.37 -4.51
N PHE A 172 -4.05 -5.97 -3.68
CA PHE A 172 -3.94 -4.78 -2.85
C PHE A 172 -3.50 -5.13 -1.44
N SER A 173 -2.48 -4.45 -0.95
CA SER A 173 -1.75 -4.72 0.29
C SER A 173 -2.49 -4.33 1.57
N GLY A 174 -3.82 -4.40 1.59
CA GLY A 174 -4.67 -4.11 2.76
C GLY A 174 -4.88 -2.62 3.09
N TRP A 175 -4.06 -1.71 2.56
CA TRP A 175 -4.32 -0.28 2.61
C TRP A 175 -5.57 0.05 1.79
N GLY A 176 -6.55 0.72 2.42
CA GLY A 176 -7.78 1.19 1.80
C GLY A 176 -7.57 2.48 0.99
N GLU A 177 -8.55 3.37 1.04
CA GLU A 177 -8.54 4.66 0.35
C GLU A 177 -8.49 5.82 1.37
N ILE A 178 -7.70 6.86 1.09
CA ILE A 178 -7.61 8.05 1.95
C ILE A 178 -8.90 8.86 1.79
N THR A 179 -9.44 9.35 2.91
CA THR A 179 -10.69 10.14 2.98
C THR A 179 -10.47 11.57 3.46
N GLN A 180 -9.43 11.82 4.27
CA GLN A 180 -8.96 13.17 4.54
C GLN A 180 -7.42 13.19 4.55
N PHE A 181 -6.84 14.28 4.05
CA PHE A 181 -5.44 14.62 4.27
C PHE A 181 -5.42 15.94 5.04
N GLY A 182 -5.08 15.89 6.33
CA GLY A 182 -4.96 17.06 7.19
C GLY A 182 -3.51 17.51 7.27
N TYR A 183 -3.29 18.83 7.33
CA TYR A 183 -1.94 19.37 7.44
C TYR A 183 -1.86 20.70 8.19
N THR A 184 -0.67 20.97 8.72
CA THR A 184 -0.27 22.27 9.28
C THR A 184 1.19 22.56 8.88
N VAL A 185 1.42 23.64 8.15
CA VAL A 185 2.76 24.12 7.74
C VAL A 185 3.28 25.12 8.77
N HIS A 186 4.51 24.93 9.22
CA HIS A 186 5.18 25.80 10.17
C HIS A 186 6.46 26.39 9.59
N LYS A 187 6.67 27.70 9.81
CA LYS A 187 7.89 28.44 9.46
C LYS A 187 8.23 29.38 10.61
N ASN A 188 9.49 29.38 11.06
CA ASN A 188 9.93 30.14 12.23
C ASN A 188 9.00 29.95 13.46
N GLY A 189 8.64 28.69 13.75
CA GLY A 189 7.73 28.31 14.85
C GLY A 189 6.25 28.66 14.67
N LYS A 190 5.89 29.52 13.71
CA LYS A 190 4.50 29.96 13.47
C LYS A 190 3.81 29.11 12.42
N ILE A 191 2.50 28.90 12.57
CA ILE A 191 1.65 28.30 11.52
C ILE A 191 1.53 29.31 10.38
N VAL A 192 1.84 28.89 9.14
CA VAL A 192 1.75 29.74 7.93
C VAL A 192 0.73 29.23 6.91
N ASP A 193 0.38 27.95 6.95
CA ASP A 193 -0.74 27.36 6.21
C ASP A 193 -1.29 26.17 7.01
N ARG A 194 -2.59 25.88 6.88
CA ARG A 194 -3.24 24.71 7.47
C ARG A 194 -4.54 24.39 6.75
N GLY A 195 -4.92 23.12 6.73
CA GLY A 195 -6.25 22.75 6.26
C GLY A 195 -6.47 21.27 6.11
N THR A 196 -7.68 20.93 5.66
CA THR A 196 -8.11 19.58 5.35
C THR A 196 -8.36 19.47 3.84
N ILE A 197 -7.85 18.41 3.23
CA ILE A 197 -8.23 18.00 1.88
C ILE A 197 -9.14 16.80 2.05
N ASN A 198 -10.46 17.03 1.99
CA ASN A 198 -11.45 15.95 1.97
C ASN A 198 -11.39 15.23 0.62
N ILE A 199 -11.50 13.90 0.65
CA ILE A 199 -11.33 13.01 -0.50
C ILE A 199 -12.48 12.01 -0.53
N LYS A 200 -13.18 11.91 -1.67
CA LYS A 200 -14.25 10.93 -1.85
C LYS A 200 -13.69 9.55 -2.20
N PRO A 201 -13.89 8.52 -1.35
CA PRO A 201 -13.47 7.16 -1.66
C PRO A 201 -14.47 6.46 -2.60
N ASP A 202 -14.01 5.44 -3.33
CA ASP A 202 -14.87 4.39 -3.90
C ASP A 202 -15.18 3.30 -2.86
N ALA A 203 -14.21 3.02 -1.98
CA ALA A 203 -14.34 2.01 -0.95
C ALA A 203 -15.28 2.46 0.17
N ARG A 204 -16.10 1.53 0.67
CA ARG A 204 -16.95 1.77 1.85
C ARG A 204 -16.07 2.06 3.06
N ILE A 205 -16.30 3.20 3.72
CA ILE A 205 -15.75 3.52 5.03
C ILE A 205 -16.23 2.45 6.03
N ARG A 206 -15.30 1.79 6.72
CA ARG A 206 -15.64 0.79 7.74
C ARG A 206 -16.29 1.48 8.94
N ARG A 207 -17.33 0.86 9.51
CA ARG A 207 -18.11 1.43 10.63
C ARG A 207 -17.23 1.96 11.77
N VAL A 208 -16.24 1.17 12.20
CA VAL A 208 -15.25 1.55 13.22
C VAL A 208 -14.51 2.87 12.95
N VAL A 209 -14.34 3.29 11.70
CA VAL A 209 -13.75 4.60 11.37
C VAL A 209 -14.75 5.73 11.62
N THR A 210 -16.00 5.57 11.18
CA THR A 210 -17.09 6.53 11.44
C THR A 210 -17.49 6.58 12.93
N ASP A 211 -17.34 5.47 13.66
CA ASP A 211 -17.57 5.43 15.10
C ASP A 211 -16.44 6.18 15.87
N LEU A 212 -15.21 6.26 15.32
CA LEU A 212 -14.07 7.01 15.88
C LEU A 212 -14.10 8.49 15.48
N ASN A 213 -14.12 8.77 14.17
CA ASN A 213 -14.37 10.11 13.64
C ASN A 213 -15.87 10.27 13.37
N GLY A 214 -16.59 10.73 14.39
CA GLY A 214 -18.06 10.87 14.37
C GLY A 214 -18.63 11.76 13.26
N ASN A 215 -17.79 12.57 12.60
CA ASN A 215 -18.19 13.44 11.48
C ASN A 215 -17.87 12.85 10.10
N LEU A 216 -17.05 11.79 10.02
CA LEU A 216 -16.55 11.22 8.77
C LEU A 216 -17.38 10.03 8.30
N ASN A 217 -18.21 10.30 7.30
CA ASN A 217 -19.10 9.31 6.69
C ASN A 217 -19.26 9.58 5.18
N ALA A 218 -20.00 8.70 4.50
CA ALA A 218 -20.17 8.81 3.05
C ALA A 218 -20.95 10.06 2.60
N LEU A 219 -21.76 10.67 3.48
CA LEU A 219 -22.49 11.90 3.19
C LEU A 219 -21.57 13.13 3.31
N SER A 220 -20.74 13.21 4.35
CA SER A 220 -19.79 14.33 4.53
C SER A 220 -18.72 14.41 3.42
N LEU A 221 -18.47 13.31 2.71
CA LEU A 221 -17.57 13.25 1.55
C LEU A 221 -18.30 13.17 0.20
N ARG A 222 -19.63 13.32 0.14
CA ARG A 222 -20.42 13.13 -1.09
C ARG A 222 -19.94 14.03 -2.23
N ASP A 223 -19.62 15.27 -1.91
CA ASP A 223 -19.26 16.31 -2.88
C ASP A 223 -17.74 16.58 -2.89
N ALA A 224 -16.97 15.80 -2.13
CA ALA A 224 -15.52 15.87 -2.12
C ALA A 224 -14.90 15.37 -3.44
N PRO A 225 -13.76 15.93 -3.88
CA PRO A 225 -13.03 15.44 -5.04
C PRO A 225 -12.47 14.03 -4.80
N ARG A 226 -12.32 13.25 -5.88
CA ARG A 226 -11.63 11.94 -5.85
C ARG A 226 -10.10 12.13 -5.71
N PHE A 227 -9.39 11.09 -5.25
CA PHE A 227 -7.95 11.16 -4.96
C PHE A 227 -7.11 11.68 -6.14
N GLU A 228 -7.41 11.27 -7.37
CA GLU A 228 -6.69 11.71 -8.58
C GLU A 228 -6.79 13.22 -8.85
N LYS A 229 -7.81 13.91 -8.31
CA LYS A 229 -7.99 15.36 -8.44
C LYS A 229 -7.22 16.16 -7.40
N VAL A 230 -6.85 15.56 -6.27
CA VAL A 230 -6.14 16.21 -5.16
C VAL A 230 -4.69 15.76 -5.00
N ALA A 231 -4.28 14.68 -5.66
CA ALA A 231 -2.92 14.14 -5.65
C ALA A 231 -1.84 15.21 -5.90
N GLU A 232 -2.05 16.14 -6.83
CA GLU A 232 -1.12 17.25 -7.07
C GLU A 232 -1.03 18.22 -5.88
N LYS A 233 -2.17 18.55 -5.23
CA LYS A 233 -2.20 19.43 -4.06
C LYS A 233 -1.45 18.80 -2.89
N ILE A 234 -1.66 17.50 -2.64
CA ILE A 234 -0.96 16.74 -1.61
C ILE A 234 0.56 16.76 -1.84
N LEU A 235 1.03 16.49 -3.07
CA LEU A 235 2.47 16.55 -3.37
C LEU A 235 3.05 17.96 -3.17
N LYS A 236 2.31 19.02 -3.53
CA LYS A 236 2.74 20.42 -3.32
C LYS A 236 2.84 20.80 -1.84
N VAL A 237 1.93 20.31 -1.00
CA VAL A 237 1.99 20.51 0.46
C VAL A 237 3.22 19.81 1.06
N LEU A 238 3.52 18.58 0.62
CA LEU A 238 4.66 17.80 1.12
C LEU A 238 6.03 18.24 0.55
N SER A 239 6.09 18.84 -0.64
CA SER A 239 7.34 19.15 -1.33
C SER A 239 8.09 20.33 -0.70
N GLY A 240 9.42 20.19 -0.56
CA GLY A 240 10.29 21.26 -0.08
C GLY A 240 10.20 21.52 1.43
N ARG A 241 9.72 20.55 2.21
CA ARG A 241 9.50 20.66 3.67
C ARG A 241 9.99 19.43 4.42
N VAL A 242 10.38 19.63 5.68
CA VAL A 242 10.61 18.50 6.60
C VAL A 242 9.24 17.96 7.04
N LEU A 243 9.04 16.65 6.86
CA LEU A 243 7.75 16.02 7.14
C LEU A 243 7.67 15.61 8.62
N VAL A 244 6.53 15.86 9.26
CA VAL A 244 6.23 15.49 10.65
C VAL A 244 4.92 14.72 10.69
N GLY A 245 4.81 13.68 11.51
CA GLY A 245 3.57 12.91 11.66
C GLY A 245 3.65 11.82 12.72
N GLN A 246 2.51 11.30 13.17
CA GLN A 246 2.42 10.34 14.27
C GLN A 246 2.36 8.89 13.74
N SER A 247 3.42 8.09 13.94
CA SER A 247 3.58 6.77 13.29
C SER A 247 3.60 6.82 11.75
N ALA A 248 3.77 8.01 11.17
CA ALA A 248 3.67 8.27 9.74
C ALA A 248 4.71 7.51 8.90
N GLN A 249 5.87 7.14 9.48
CA GLN A 249 6.86 6.31 8.78
C GLN A 249 6.34 4.90 8.47
N LYS A 250 5.39 4.39 9.27
CA LYS A 250 4.81 3.05 9.15
C LYS A 250 3.42 3.07 8.53
N ASN A 251 2.60 4.05 8.88
CA ASN A 251 1.19 4.11 8.55
C ASN A 251 0.92 5.04 7.36
N ASP A 252 0.97 6.35 7.58
CA ASP A 252 0.51 7.39 6.66
C ASP A 252 1.27 7.39 5.34
N TRP A 253 2.58 7.18 5.38
CA TRP A 253 3.36 7.01 4.16
C TRP A 253 2.98 5.73 3.40
N GLY A 254 2.54 4.68 4.09
CA GLY A 254 1.99 3.46 3.49
C GLY A 254 0.67 3.71 2.76
N TRP A 255 -0.24 4.47 3.39
CA TRP A 255 -1.49 4.94 2.79
C TRP A 255 -1.25 5.81 1.55
N LEU A 256 -0.38 6.83 1.66
CA LEU A 256 0.02 7.69 0.55
C LEU A 256 0.61 6.86 -0.59
N ARG A 257 1.62 6.02 -0.31
CA ARG A 257 2.22 5.14 -1.33
C ARG A 257 1.19 4.25 -2.02
N SER A 258 0.25 3.66 -1.28
CA SER A 258 -0.79 2.83 -1.88
C SER A 258 -1.73 3.63 -2.78
N ASN A 259 -2.11 4.84 -2.38
CA ASN A 259 -3.06 5.66 -3.15
C ASN A 259 -2.40 6.32 -4.38
N PHE A 260 -1.14 6.76 -4.28
CA PHE A 260 -0.38 7.21 -5.45
C PHE A 260 -0.04 6.06 -6.42
N ALA A 261 0.24 4.85 -5.92
CA ALA A 261 0.46 3.68 -6.78
C ALA A 261 -0.78 3.30 -7.61
N ARG A 262 -2.00 3.57 -7.12
CA ARG A 262 -3.25 3.43 -7.90
C ARG A 262 -3.31 4.37 -9.12
N LEU A 263 -2.60 5.50 -9.06
CA LEU A 263 -2.42 6.44 -10.18
C LEU A 263 -1.20 6.10 -11.06
N GLY A 264 -0.50 5.01 -10.78
CA GLY A 264 0.75 4.65 -11.43
C GLY A 264 1.91 5.60 -11.10
N VAL A 265 1.87 6.24 -9.92
CA VAL A 265 2.89 7.16 -9.41
C VAL A 265 3.59 6.54 -8.20
N ASP A 266 4.91 6.41 -8.29
CA ASP A 266 5.73 5.88 -7.19
C ASP A 266 6.23 7.03 -6.30
N LEU A 267 5.88 7.02 -5.01
CA LEU A 267 6.51 7.92 -4.03
C LEU A 267 7.85 7.32 -3.55
N PRO A 268 8.82 8.18 -3.18
CA PRO A 268 10.09 7.75 -2.64
C PRO A 268 9.98 6.98 -1.31
N LYS A 269 11.08 6.34 -0.92
CA LYS A 269 11.21 5.75 0.43
C LYS A 269 11.23 6.88 1.47
N GLN A 270 10.41 6.78 2.52
CA GLN A 270 10.26 7.75 3.61
C GLN A 270 11.51 7.97 4.46
N SER A 271 12.46 7.03 4.42
CA SER A 271 13.67 7.09 5.27
C SER A 271 14.43 8.39 5.06
N GLY A 272 14.70 9.09 6.17
CA GLY A 272 15.39 10.39 6.18
C GLY A 272 14.52 11.62 5.86
N MET A 273 13.25 11.45 5.48
CA MET A 273 12.31 12.55 5.16
C MET A 273 11.37 12.91 6.33
N ILE A 274 11.02 11.93 7.17
CA ILE A 274 9.98 12.06 8.19
C ILE A 274 10.59 12.07 9.61
N LEU A 275 10.17 13.04 10.41
CA LEU A 275 10.30 13.07 11.86
C LEU A 275 8.98 12.54 12.47
N ASP A 276 9.06 11.34 13.04
CA ASP A 276 7.93 10.59 13.55
C ASP A 276 7.77 10.83 15.05
N THR A 277 6.67 11.49 15.43
CA THR A 277 6.42 11.88 16.82
C THR A 277 6.19 10.67 17.73
N PHE A 278 5.73 9.53 17.20
CA PHE A 278 5.61 8.30 17.98
C PHE A 278 6.99 7.79 18.40
N LEU A 279 7.95 7.78 17.46
CA LEU A 279 9.34 7.40 17.76
C LEU A 279 9.97 8.36 18.77
N MET A 280 9.81 9.67 18.57
CA MET A 280 10.33 10.70 19.49
C MET A 280 9.70 10.62 20.88
N SER A 281 8.43 10.24 20.99
CA SER A 281 7.70 10.14 22.27
C SER A 281 8.35 9.15 23.26
N HIS A 282 9.06 8.11 22.78
CA HIS A 282 9.83 7.20 23.64
C HIS A 282 10.93 7.89 24.45
N ASN A 283 11.30 9.13 24.13
CA ASN A 283 12.20 9.92 24.96
C ASN A 283 11.56 10.35 26.29
N HIS A 284 10.23 10.55 26.30
CA HIS A 284 9.46 11.10 27.42
C HIS A 284 8.48 10.10 28.05
N PHE A 285 8.08 9.05 27.30
CA PHE A 285 7.08 8.06 27.73
C PHE A 285 7.63 6.63 27.75
N LYS A 286 7.21 5.82 28.74
CA LYS A 286 7.70 4.44 28.96
C LYS A 286 7.46 3.47 27.79
N LYS A 287 6.40 3.66 26.99
CA LYS A 287 6.00 2.75 25.90
C LYS A 287 5.72 3.47 24.56
N GLY A 288 6.11 4.74 24.45
CA GLY A 288 5.60 5.65 23.41
C GLY A 288 4.19 6.14 23.74
N ALA A 289 3.73 7.19 23.05
CA ALA A 289 2.45 7.85 23.32
C ALA A 289 1.71 8.21 22.02
N GLY A 290 0.38 8.10 22.02
CA GLY A 290 -0.51 8.58 20.95
C GLY A 290 -0.71 10.10 21.00
N VAL A 291 -1.39 10.67 19.99
CA VAL A 291 -1.71 12.12 19.97
C VAL A 291 -2.48 12.53 21.22
N GLU A 292 -3.55 11.82 21.56
CA GLU A 292 -4.36 12.05 22.76
C GLU A 292 -3.53 12.02 24.05
N THR A 293 -2.70 10.99 24.23
CA THR A 293 -1.85 10.84 25.42
C THR A 293 -0.85 12.00 25.54
N MET A 294 -0.21 12.41 24.42
CA MET A 294 0.69 13.56 24.40
C MET A 294 -0.07 14.87 24.66
N ALA A 295 -1.26 15.01 24.10
CA ALA A 295 -2.09 16.20 24.23
C ALA A 295 -2.57 16.40 25.68
N GLN A 296 -3.08 15.33 26.31
CA GLN A 296 -3.45 15.33 27.72
C GLN A 296 -2.25 15.59 28.63
N THR A 297 -1.09 14.97 28.35
CA THR A 297 0.11 15.13 29.20
C THR A 297 0.73 16.53 29.11
N TRP A 298 0.62 17.20 27.97
CA TRP A 298 1.25 18.51 27.71
C TRP A 298 0.27 19.66 27.55
N ASN A 299 -1.00 19.48 27.93
CA ASN A 299 -2.09 20.46 27.81
C ASN A 299 -2.21 21.07 26.41
N ILE A 300 -2.09 20.23 25.37
CA ILE A 300 -2.31 20.65 23.98
C ILE A 300 -3.82 20.56 23.69
N PRO A 301 -4.47 21.63 23.19
CA PRO A 301 -5.89 21.58 22.84
C PRO A 301 -6.17 20.55 21.74
N LEU A 302 -7.01 19.56 22.06
CA LEU A 302 -7.43 18.48 21.16
C LEU A 302 -8.97 18.33 21.22
N VAL A 303 -9.68 19.22 20.53
CA VAL A 303 -11.14 19.17 20.40
C VAL A 303 -11.47 18.64 19.01
N GLY A 304 -12.16 17.49 18.95
CA GLY A 304 -12.41 16.77 17.70
C GLY A 304 -11.22 15.90 17.27
N ALA A 305 -10.71 15.06 18.18
CA ALA A 305 -9.74 14.01 17.85
C ALA A 305 -10.26 13.11 16.71
N HIS A 306 -9.35 12.52 15.94
CA HIS A 306 -9.64 11.80 14.70
C HIS A 306 -10.16 12.66 13.53
N ASP A 307 -10.18 13.99 13.63
CA ASP A 307 -10.11 14.84 12.42
C ASP A 307 -8.65 15.05 12.03
N ALA A 308 -8.32 14.76 10.77
CA ALA A 308 -6.94 14.80 10.29
C ALA A 308 -6.25 16.18 10.44
N GLN A 309 -6.98 17.31 10.41
CA GLN A 309 -6.36 18.63 10.62
C GLN A 309 -6.13 18.91 12.10
N VAL A 310 -7.08 18.50 12.96
CA VAL A 310 -6.94 18.56 14.42
C VAL A 310 -5.74 17.73 14.87
N ASP A 311 -5.63 16.48 14.42
CA ASP A 311 -4.55 15.57 14.80
C ASP A 311 -3.21 15.99 14.18
N ALA A 312 -3.17 16.48 12.93
CA ALA A 312 -1.96 17.08 12.37
C ALA A 312 -1.49 18.32 13.16
N LYS A 313 -2.40 19.17 13.66
CA LYS A 313 -2.07 20.36 14.47
C LYS A 313 -1.57 19.96 15.86
N ALA A 314 -2.24 19.03 16.53
CA ALA A 314 -1.82 18.53 17.84
C ALA A 314 -0.47 17.80 17.75
N THR A 315 -0.25 17.03 16.68
CA THR A 315 1.03 16.39 16.37
C THR A 315 2.15 17.43 16.16
N ALA A 316 1.88 18.55 15.50
CA ALA A 316 2.85 19.64 15.37
C ALA A 316 3.20 20.28 16.73
N ALA A 317 2.20 20.54 17.58
CA ALA A 317 2.43 21.07 18.92
C ALA A 317 3.24 20.10 19.80
N ALA A 318 2.93 18.81 19.75
CA ALA A 318 3.68 17.76 20.43
C ALA A 318 5.13 17.66 19.91
N PHE A 319 5.33 17.78 18.60
CA PHE A 319 6.65 17.82 17.97
C PHE A 319 7.50 18.98 18.48
N PHE A 320 7.00 20.23 18.41
CA PHE A 320 7.75 21.40 18.90
C PHE A 320 7.99 21.34 20.41
N LYS A 321 7.05 20.78 21.20
CA LYS A 321 7.26 20.52 22.63
C LYS A 321 8.42 19.54 22.87
N MET A 322 8.51 18.45 22.10
CA MET A 322 9.62 17.49 22.18
C MET A 322 10.96 18.09 21.74
N LEU A 323 10.98 18.95 20.73
CA LEU A 323 12.20 19.68 20.33
C LEU A 323 12.70 20.59 21.46
N ALA A 324 11.80 21.36 22.08
CA ALA A 324 12.13 22.24 23.19
C ALA A 324 12.62 21.46 24.43
N LEU A 325 11.89 20.41 24.84
CA LEU A 325 12.29 19.54 25.95
C LEU A 325 13.60 18.79 25.70
N GLY A 326 13.92 18.50 24.44
CA GLY A 326 15.17 17.87 24.01
C GLY A 326 16.31 18.86 23.73
N GLY A 327 16.12 20.17 23.94
CA GLY A 327 17.13 21.21 23.72
C GLY A 327 17.61 21.33 22.26
N ALA A 328 16.81 20.88 21.29
CA ALA A 328 17.20 20.86 19.88
C ALA A 328 17.34 22.29 19.32
N LYS A 329 18.45 22.55 18.61
CA LYS A 329 18.73 23.85 17.96
C LYS A 329 18.77 23.75 16.44
N THR A 330 19.19 22.59 15.93
CA THR A 330 19.33 22.29 14.50
C THR A 330 18.40 21.17 14.06
N LEU A 331 18.20 21.03 12.75
CA LEU A 331 17.50 19.88 12.17
C LEU A 331 18.18 18.56 12.54
N GLY A 332 19.50 18.54 12.62
CA GLY A 332 20.29 17.38 13.04
C GLY A 332 19.91 16.92 14.43
N ASP A 333 19.67 17.84 15.37
CA ASP A 333 19.25 17.51 16.73
C ASP A 333 17.85 16.89 16.78
N ALA A 334 16.91 17.38 15.96
CA ALA A 334 15.58 16.77 15.81
C ALA A 334 15.68 15.30 15.37
N PHE A 335 16.56 15.00 14.41
CA PHE A 335 16.80 13.62 13.96
C PHE A 335 17.59 12.78 14.98
N LYS A 336 18.50 13.37 15.78
CA LYS A 336 19.14 12.69 16.93
C LYS A 336 18.09 12.28 17.96
N LEU A 337 17.15 13.17 18.32
CA LEU A 337 16.05 12.87 19.24
C LEU A 337 15.18 11.70 18.73
N GLN A 338 14.83 11.69 17.44
CA GLN A 338 14.15 10.55 16.83
C GLN A 338 14.98 9.25 16.92
N ALA A 339 16.28 9.30 16.66
CA ALA A 339 17.15 8.13 16.73
C ALA A 339 17.26 7.54 18.15
N VAL A 340 17.35 8.39 19.18
CA VAL A 340 17.34 7.97 20.59
C VAL A 340 16.00 7.29 20.93
N GLY A 341 14.87 7.88 20.53
CA GLY A 341 13.54 7.32 20.75
C GLY A 341 13.35 5.96 20.05
N MET A 342 13.82 5.85 18.80
CA MET A 342 13.84 4.59 18.06
C MET A 342 14.71 3.51 18.74
N LYS A 343 15.87 3.88 19.32
CA LYS A 343 16.72 2.96 20.10
C LYS A 343 16.01 2.48 21.37
N LYS A 344 15.34 3.37 22.10
CA LYS A 344 14.51 3.02 23.27
C LYS A 344 13.38 2.04 22.90
N MET A 345 12.66 2.31 21.80
CA MET A 345 11.62 1.41 21.27
C MET A 345 12.18 0.02 20.91
N HIS A 346 13.32 -0.04 20.21
CA HIS A 346 13.94 -1.32 19.86
C HIS A 346 14.34 -2.13 21.09
N ASN A 347 14.95 -1.51 22.11
CA ASN A 347 15.32 -2.20 23.36
C ASN A 347 14.08 -2.74 24.09
N LEU A 348 12.99 -1.96 24.19
CA LEU A 348 11.74 -2.39 24.81
C LEU A 348 11.10 -3.59 24.08
N THR A 349 11.07 -3.55 22.73
CA THR A 349 10.49 -4.62 21.92
C THR A 349 11.38 -5.87 21.84
N ALA A 350 12.70 -5.72 21.84
CA ALA A 350 13.65 -6.83 21.99
C ALA A 350 13.45 -7.54 23.33
N ASN A 351 13.48 -6.80 24.44
CA ASN A 351 13.26 -7.35 25.78
C ASN A 351 11.90 -8.06 25.92
N ALA A 352 10.85 -7.54 25.27
CA ALA A 352 9.54 -8.21 25.23
C ALA A 352 9.57 -9.52 24.43
N ARG A 353 10.26 -9.57 23.29
CA ARG A 353 10.43 -10.77 22.47
C ARG A 353 11.26 -11.83 23.18
N GLU A 354 12.37 -11.45 23.80
CA GLU A 354 13.23 -12.38 24.55
C GLU A 354 12.49 -12.95 25.78
N ARG A 355 11.78 -12.12 26.56
CA ARG A 355 10.89 -12.63 27.62
C ARG A 355 9.84 -13.60 27.06
N ALA A 356 9.22 -13.29 25.93
CA ALA A 356 8.25 -14.19 25.29
C ALA A 356 8.89 -15.51 24.80
N LYS A 357 10.17 -15.54 24.41
CA LYS A 357 10.89 -16.79 24.12
C LYS A 357 11.14 -17.59 25.39
N VAL A 358 11.65 -16.94 26.46
CA VAL A 358 11.90 -17.59 27.76
C VAL A 358 10.63 -18.21 28.32
N PHE A 359 9.51 -17.46 28.35
CA PHE A 359 8.23 -18.00 28.82
C PHE A 359 7.69 -19.12 27.92
N LYS A 360 7.89 -19.08 26.59
CA LYS A 360 7.53 -20.19 25.70
C LYS A 360 8.36 -21.45 25.98
N ALA A 361 9.65 -21.31 26.29
CA ALA A 361 10.53 -22.43 26.63
C ALA A 361 10.16 -23.04 28.00
N ALA A 362 10.01 -22.20 29.02
CA ALA A 362 9.56 -22.62 30.35
C ALA A 362 8.18 -23.30 30.31
N ALA A 363 7.22 -22.72 29.59
CA ALA A 363 5.88 -23.29 29.44
C ALA A 363 5.89 -24.65 28.73
N HIS A 364 6.80 -24.89 27.78
CA HIS A 364 6.97 -26.21 27.19
C HIS A 364 7.45 -27.24 28.26
N GLY A 365 8.45 -26.87 29.06
CA GLY A 365 8.94 -27.71 30.17
C GLY A 365 7.84 -28.04 31.19
N HIS A 366 7.10 -27.03 31.66
CA HIS A 366 6.00 -27.25 32.61
C HIS A 366 4.89 -28.14 32.06
N VAL A 367 4.54 -28.03 30.77
CA VAL A 367 3.55 -28.93 30.15
C VAL A 367 4.08 -30.36 30.01
N LEU A 368 5.37 -30.55 29.72
CA LEU A 368 5.99 -31.88 29.75
C LEU A 368 5.95 -32.48 31.17
N SER A 369 6.26 -31.71 32.21
CA SER A 369 6.14 -32.14 33.61
C SER A 369 4.70 -32.48 34.00
N TYR A 370 3.72 -31.68 33.58
CA TYR A 370 2.30 -31.94 33.81
C TYR A 370 1.85 -33.23 33.13
N LEU A 371 2.21 -33.46 31.86
CA LEU A 371 1.88 -34.70 31.15
C LEU A 371 2.53 -35.93 31.80
N ALA A 372 3.79 -35.81 32.25
CA ALA A 372 4.46 -36.88 33.00
C ALA A 372 3.77 -37.19 34.34
N GLN A 373 3.27 -36.17 35.06
CA GLN A 373 2.44 -36.37 36.26
C GLN A 373 1.09 -37.04 35.96
N GLN A 374 0.59 -36.93 34.72
CA GLN A 374 -0.57 -37.69 34.25
C GLN A 374 -0.18 -39.06 33.66
N GLY A 375 1.07 -39.53 33.82
CA GLY A 375 1.54 -40.83 33.35
C GLY A 375 2.06 -40.87 31.91
N ILE A 376 2.10 -39.74 31.19
CA ILE A 376 2.46 -39.70 29.77
C ILE A 376 3.95 -39.35 29.59
N ALA A 377 4.72 -40.30 29.08
CA ALA A 377 6.14 -40.15 28.84
C ALA A 377 6.47 -39.07 27.78
N GLN A 378 7.64 -38.44 27.90
CA GLN A 378 8.15 -37.54 26.86
C GLN A 378 8.34 -38.30 25.55
N GLY A 379 7.85 -37.74 24.43
CA GLY A 379 7.95 -38.36 23.11
C GLY A 379 6.91 -39.44 22.79
N ALA A 380 5.89 -39.63 23.65
CA ALA A 380 4.75 -40.49 23.35
C ALA A 380 4.14 -40.18 21.97
N GLN A 381 3.98 -41.21 21.12
CA GLN A 381 3.46 -41.03 19.77
C GLN A 381 2.06 -40.41 19.79
N GLY A 382 1.82 -39.43 18.91
CA GLY A 382 0.57 -38.69 18.85
C GLY A 382 0.44 -37.52 19.83
N VAL A 383 1.43 -37.26 20.70
CA VAL A 383 1.47 -36.09 21.58
C VAL A 383 2.31 -34.97 20.97
N GLY A 384 1.77 -33.74 20.92
CA GLY A 384 2.45 -32.58 20.33
C GLY A 384 2.20 -31.28 21.09
N ILE A 385 3.26 -30.68 21.61
CA ILE A 385 3.18 -29.42 22.38
C ILE A 385 3.53 -28.23 21.47
N SER A 386 2.79 -27.13 21.58
CA SER A 386 3.08 -25.91 20.82
C SER A 386 2.61 -24.65 21.58
N PRO A 387 3.52 -23.80 22.08
CA PRO A 387 3.14 -22.51 22.65
C PRO A 387 2.43 -21.62 21.60
N ARG A 388 1.27 -21.07 21.93
CA ARG A 388 0.39 -20.32 21.00
C ARG A 388 0.22 -18.84 21.33
N GLY A 389 0.44 -18.41 22.56
CA GLY A 389 0.32 -17.00 22.94
C GLY A 389 0.53 -16.77 24.43
N GLN A 390 0.09 -15.62 24.93
CA GLN A 390 -0.11 -15.34 26.35
C GLN A 390 -1.60 -15.12 26.61
N SER A 391 -2.02 -15.24 27.87
CA SER A 391 -3.32 -14.74 28.34
C SER A 391 -3.41 -13.22 28.17
N GLU A 392 -4.62 -12.69 28.15
CA GLU A 392 -4.89 -11.26 27.94
C GLU A 392 -4.27 -10.36 29.03
N ASP A 393 -4.17 -10.86 30.25
CA ASP A 393 -3.48 -10.22 31.39
C ASP A 393 -1.95 -10.41 31.38
N GLY A 394 -1.40 -11.20 30.44
CA GLY A 394 0.01 -11.55 30.32
C GLY A 394 0.57 -12.46 31.42
N ARG A 395 -0.25 -12.94 32.37
CA ARG A 395 0.20 -13.73 33.52
C ARG A 395 0.45 -15.20 33.19
N SER A 396 -0.13 -15.72 32.12
CA SER A 396 0.02 -17.10 31.69
C SER A 396 0.44 -17.21 30.22
N THR A 397 1.16 -18.28 29.88
CA THR A 397 1.48 -18.67 28.50
C THR A 397 0.47 -19.72 28.04
N ARG A 398 -0.24 -19.43 26.95
CA ARG A 398 -1.21 -20.35 26.33
C ARG A 398 -0.45 -21.37 25.48
N VAL A 399 -0.59 -22.64 25.80
CA VAL A 399 0.06 -23.76 25.11
C VAL A 399 -1.00 -24.68 24.54
N ARG A 400 -0.84 -25.07 23.26
CA ARG A 400 -1.66 -26.12 22.65
C ARG A 400 -1.03 -27.46 22.93
N VAL A 401 -1.83 -28.41 23.39
CA VAL A 401 -1.48 -29.83 23.51
C VAL A 401 -2.33 -30.59 22.50
N SER A 402 -1.68 -31.24 21.54
CA SER A 402 -2.32 -32.19 20.64
C SER A 402 -2.12 -33.60 21.17
N VAL A 403 -3.19 -34.41 21.14
CA VAL A 403 -3.22 -35.80 21.60
C VAL A 403 -4.03 -36.57 20.56
N ALA A 404 -3.49 -37.65 20.00
CA ALA A 404 -4.16 -38.50 18.99
C ALA A 404 -4.78 -37.75 17.79
N GLY A 405 -4.25 -36.57 17.44
CA GLY A 405 -4.76 -35.70 16.37
C GLY A 405 -5.74 -34.60 16.82
N GLU A 406 -6.29 -34.71 18.03
CA GLU A 406 -7.13 -33.67 18.62
C GLU A 406 -6.29 -32.46 19.11
N ARG A 407 -6.97 -31.38 19.51
CA ARG A 407 -6.35 -30.10 19.87
C ARG A 407 -6.97 -29.51 21.12
N HIS A 408 -6.26 -29.64 22.23
CA HIS A 408 -6.58 -29.04 23.52
C HIS A 408 -5.65 -27.86 23.80
N TYR A 409 -6.00 -27.07 24.81
CA TYR A 409 -5.19 -25.95 25.26
C TYR A 409 -5.04 -25.98 26.78
N VAL A 410 -3.90 -25.48 27.25
CA VAL A 410 -3.58 -25.29 28.66
C VAL A 410 -2.96 -23.91 28.84
N LEU A 411 -3.19 -23.30 29.99
CA LEU A 411 -2.52 -22.09 30.45
C LEU A 411 -1.43 -22.49 31.45
N VAL A 412 -0.20 -22.03 31.21
CA VAL A 412 0.92 -22.16 32.15
C VAL A 412 1.14 -20.82 32.84
N ASN A 413 1.01 -20.76 34.16
CA ASN A 413 1.29 -19.56 34.92
C ASN A 413 2.79 -19.18 34.81
N ASN A 414 3.09 -17.98 34.34
CA ASN A 414 4.45 -17.53 34.05
C ASN A 414 5.34 -17.33 35.30
N LYS A 415 4.76 -17.33 36.51
CA LYS A 415 5.46 -17.19 37.80
C LYS A 415 5.59 -18.52 38.55
N THR A 416 4.52 -19.32 38.59
CA THR A 416 4.50 -20.57 39.38
C THR A 416 4.76 -21.83 38.56
N GLY A 417 4.72 -21.75 37.23
CA GLY A 417 4.80 -22.92 36.36
C GLY A 417 3.56 -23.82 36.38
N GLN A 418 2.53 -23.47 37.18
CA GLN A 418 1.30 -24.23 37.30
C GLN A 418 0.58 -24.32 35.95
N VAL A 419 0.25 -25.55 35.54
CA VAL A 419 -0.49 -25.85 34.31
C VAL A 419 -1.97 -26.02 34.66
N THR A 420 -2.84 -25.34 33.93
CA THR A 420 -4.30 -25.44 34.06
C THR A 420 -4.93 -25.69 32.69
N PRO A 421 -5.88 -26.62 32.53
CA PRO A 421 -6.61 -26.77 31.27
C PRO A 421 -7.41 -25.51 30.91
N GLU A 422 -7.50 -25.19 29.63
CA GLU A 422 -8.24 -24.05 29.11
C GLU A 422 -9.50 -24.55 28.38
N GLY A 423 -10.66 -24.46 29.04
CA GLY A 423 -11.94 -24.96 28.53
C GLY A 423 -12.39 -26.25 29.25
N ASP A 424 -12.95 -27.20 28.51
CA ASP A 424 -13.41 -28.51 29.02
C ASP A 424 -12.21 -29.36 29.51
N ALA A 425 -11.85 -29.18 30.78
CA ALA A 425 -10.80 -29.96 31.45
C ALA A 425 -11.08 -31.48 31.42
N PRO A 426 -12.31 -31.96 31.68
CA PRO A 426 -12.67 -33.37 31.46
C PRO A 426 -12.37 -33.89 30.04
N ALA A 427 -12.53 -33.11 28.98
CA ALA A 427 -12.20 -33.56 27.62
C ALA A 427 -10.71 -33.84 27.43
N LEU A 428 -9.83 -32.97 27.94
CA LEU A 428 -8.40 -33.23 27.93
C LEU A 428 -8.06 -34.47 28.77
N GLN A 429 -8.62 -34.61 29.97
CA GLN A 429 -8.37 -35.79 30.82
C GLN A 429 -8.84 -37.10 30.16
N ARG A 430 -10.01 -37.11 29.51
CA ARG A 430 -10.49 -38.27 28.74
C ARG A 430 -9.55 -38.61 27.57
N ALA A 431 -9.09 -37.60 26.82
CA ALA A 431 -8.16 -37.82 25.70
C ALA A 431 -6.80 -38.37 26.16
N LEU A 432 -6.29 -37.90 27.30
CA LEU A 432 -5.06 -38.41 27.92
C LEU A 432 -5.24 -39.85 28.47
N GLY A 433 -6.36 -40.13 29.15
CA GLY A 433 -6.68 -41.48 29.65
C GLY A 433 -6.85 -42.52 28.55
N ASN A 434 -7.51 -42.15 27.44
CA ASN A 434 -7.64 -43.00 26.25
C ASN A 434 -6.30 -43.32 25.57
N LEU A 435 -5.24 -42.54 25.82
CA LEU A 435 -3.89 -42.79 25.34
C LEU A 435 -3.13 -43.79 26.22
N LEU A 436 -3.46 -43.86 27.53
CA LEU A 436 -2.83 -44.76 28.51
C LEU A 436 -3.47 -46.15 28.55
N GLY A 437 -4.72 -46.27 28.10
CA GLY A 437 -5.45 -47.54 27.97
C GLY A 437 -5.24 -48.26 26.63
N ARG A 438 -4.21 -47.87 25.86
CA ARG A 438 -3.81 -48.45 24.57
C ARG A 438 -2.34 -48.86 24.61
#